data_AF-A0A372ELG9-F1
#
_entry.id   AF-A0A372ELG9-F1
#
_cell.length_a   1.000
_cell.length_b   1.000
_cell.length_c   1.000
_cell.angle_alpha   90.00
_cell.angle_beta   90.00
_cell.angle_gamma   90.00
#
_symmetry.space_group_name_H-M   'P 1'
#
loop_
_entity.id
_entity.type
_entity.pdbx_description
1 polymer ?
#
loop_
_entity_poly.entity_id
_entity_poly.type
_entity_poly.pdbx_seq_one_letter_code
_entity_poly.pdbx_strand_id
1 'polypeptide(L)'
;MIRAMPASAHPMRPDRRHWLLATGAALAGCAAPGPSPGPDDGSVDGSAWARACAVDGLAPAGPWTHRRYGNRRPTDYRATEHGGRPALHARSAAGNSLMRLPLKAADLPPGARLRFSWWADALLEQADMKDPQADDAVARVMLSFDGDRQTWSRRDHMLSELAQLMTGEPLPYATLMYVWDNRYPVGTVIENPHTRRIRKLVVQQGPQQLGRWVEHERDVRADYLAAFERPPGPLTALGLMTDANNLATTAEAWYGPLVLRESALITR
;
A
#
# COMPACT_ATOMS: atom_id res chain seq x y z
N MET A 1 3.02 31.51 56.00
CA MET A 1 2.33 32.15 54.86
C MET A 1 1.20 31.25 54.41
N ILE A 2 -0.02 31.79 54.55
CA ILE A 2 -1.32 31.51 53.91
C ILE A 2 -1.76 30.06 53.67
N ARG A 3 -2.89 29.76 54.32
CA ARG A 3 -3.70 28.54 54.37
C ARG A 3 -5.02 28.81 53.63
N ALA A 4 -5.49 27.80 52.89
CA ALA A 4 -6.87 27.45 52.50
C ALA A 4 -7.78 28.45 51.72
N MET A 5 -8.41 27.92 50.66
CA MET A 5 -9.69 28.40 50.10
C MET A 5 -10.87 27.91 50.97
N PRO A 6 -12.09 28.52 50.91
CA PRO A 6 -13.12 28.03 49.96
C PRO A 6 -14.20 29.04 49.46
N ALA A 7 -14.89 28.60 48.39
CA ALA A 7 -16.31 28.71 48.00
C ALA A 7 -17.07 30.07 47.85
N SER A 8 -17.47 30.30 46.59
CA SER A 8 -18.83 30.59 46.05
C SER A 8 -19.70 31.76 46.54
N ALA A 9 -20.09 32.64 45.60
CA ALA A 9 -21.46 33.18 45.47
C ALA A 9 -21.72 33.77 44.06
N HIS A 10 -22.89 33.45 43.48
CA HIS A 10 -23.45 33.98 42.22
C HIS A 10 -23.84 35.47 42.30
N PRO A 11 -24.06 36.13 41.15
CA PRO A 11 -25.44 36.59 40.95
C PRO A 11 -26.02 36.48 39.53
N MET A 12 -27.32 36.21 39.55
CA MET A 12 -28.44 36.73 38.73
C MET A 12 -28.50 36.53 37.21
N ARG A 13 -29.49 35.73 36.81
CA ARG A 13 -30.23 35.84 35.54
C ARG A 13 -31.27 36.96 35.62
N PRO A 14 -31.58 37.62 34.50
CA PRO A 14 -32.94 38.06 34.18
C PRO A 14 -33.58 37.13 33.14
N ASP A 15 -34.89 37.01 33.30
CA ASP A 15 -35.80 36.09 32.63
C ASP A 15 -36.40 36.70 31.35
N ARG A 16 -36.98 35.78 30.57
CA ARG A 16 -37.60 35.83 29.25
C ARG A 16 -38.57 37.00 28.99
N ARG A 17 -38.66 37.45 27.72
CA ARG A 17 -39.82 37.20 26.80
C ARG A 17 -39.91 38.18 25.59
N HIS A 18 -40.22 37.56 24.44
CA HIS A 18 -40.98 38.01 23.26
C HIS A 18 -40.30 38.64 22.01
N TRP A 19 -40.40 37.87 20.92
CA TRP A 19 -40.83 38.17 19.54
C TRP A 19 -40.44 39.50 18.88
N LEU A 20 -39.82 39.44 17.69
CA LEU A 20 -40.46 39.77 16.41
C LEU A 20 -39.55 39.46 15.20
N LEU A 21 -40.21 39.18 14.09
CA LEU A 21 -39.73 38.73 12.78
C LEU A 21 -39.10 39.86 11.93
N ALA A 22 -38.48 39.39 10.84
CA ALA A 22 -38.10 40.08 9.60
C ALA A 22 -36.70 40.73 9.63
N THR A 23 -35.88 40.72 8.58
CA THR A 23 -36.17 40.68 7.14
C THR A 23 -34.90 40.20 6.42
N GLY A 24 -35.06 39.73 5.18
CA GLY A 24 -34.00 39.07 4.42
C GLY A 24 -32.86 39.96 3.95
N ALA A 25 -31.74 39.30 3.68
CA ALA A 25 -30.73 39.76 2.74
C ALA A 25 -30.33 38.54 1.90
N ALA A 26 -30.80 38.51 0.65
CA ALA A 26 -30.37 37.55 -0.34
C ALA A 26 -28.91 37.84 -0.70
N LEU A 27 -28.00 36.95 -0.30
CA LEU A 27 -26.67 36.89 -0.88
C LEU A 27 -26.74 35.95 -2.08
N ALA A 28 -26.94 36.54 -3.26
CA ALA A 28 -26.60 35.93 -4.53
C ALA A 28 -25.08 35.74 -4.58
N GLY A 29 -24.61 34.59 -4.07
CA GLY A 29 -23.26 34.12 -4.31
C GLY A 29 -23.21 33.49 -5.69
N CYS A 30 -22.54 34.14 -6.64
CA CYS A 30 -22.10 33.50 -7.87
C CYS A 30 -21.17 32.34 -7.48
N ALA A 31 -21.72 31.13 -7.41
CA ALA A 31 -20.93 29.92 -7.38
C ALA A 31 -20.22 29.82 -8.74
N ALA A 32 -18.98 30.30 -8.80
CA ALA A 32 -18.08 29.84 -9.85
C ALA A 32 -18.06 28.32 -9.75
N PRO A 33 -18.28 27.57 -10.84
CA PRO A 33 -18.08 26.13 -10.80
C PRO A 33 -16.63 25.92 -10.36
N GLY A 34 -16.45 25.32 -9.18
CA GLY A 34 -15.16 24.77 -8.81
C GLY A 34 -14.67 23.89 -9.97
N PRO A 35 -13.36 23.79 -10.21
CA PRO A 35 -12.84 23.02 -11.33
C PRO A 35 -13.53 21.67 -11.37
N SER A 36 -14.28 21.44 -12.45
CA SER A 36 -14.91 20.15 -12.70
C SER A 36 -13.82 19.10 -12.57
N PRO A 37 -13.99 18.03 -11.77
CA PRO A 37 -13.03 16.94 -11.76
C PRO A 37 -12.91 16.45 -13.21
N GLY A 38 -11.74 16.67 -13.80
CA GLY A 38 -11.42 16.20 -15.15
C GLY A 38 -11.53 14.67 -15.20
N PRO A 39 -11.74 14.09 -16.39
CA PRO A 39 -11.79 12.65 -16.55
C PRO A 39 -10.36 12.10 -16.49
N ASP A 40 -9.88 11.78 -15.29
CA ASP A 40 -8.75 10.87 -15.08
C ASP A 40 -9.03 10.12 -13.77
N ASP A 41 -9.51 8.89 -13.89
CA ASP A 41 -9.87 8.00 -12.78
C ASP A 41 -8.66 7.36 -12.08
N GLY A 42 -7.45 7.88 -12.30
CA GLY A 42 -6.22 7.25 -11.81
C GLY A 42 -5.91 5.91 -12.51
N SER A 43 -6.54 5.61 -13.66
CA SER A 43 -6.15 4.47 -14.48
C SER A 43 -4.75 4.67 -15.03
N VAL A 44 -3.86 3.73 -14.67
CA VAL A 44 -2.48 3.67 -15.17
C VAL A 44 -2.40 2.83 -16.44
N ASP A 45 -3.50 2.18 -16.82
CA ASP A 45 -3.58 1.35 -18.02
C ASP A 45 -3.36 2.20 -19.27
N GLY A 46 -2.70 1.61 -20.28
CA GLY A 46 -2.34 2.34 -21.49
C GLY A 46 -1.22 3.38 -21.31
N SER A 47 -0.63 3.52 -20.11
CA SER A 47 0.61 4.28 -19.95
C SER A 47 1.82 3.55 -20.53
N ALA A 48 2.92 4.26 -20.77
CA ALA A 48 4.19 3.64 -21.18
C ALA A 48 4.72 2.67 -20.11
N TRP A 49 4.50 2.98 -18.83
CA TRP A 49 4.85 2.12 -17.72
C TRP A 49 4.04 0.82 -17.73
N ALA A 50 2.71 0.90 -17.85
CA ALA A 50 1.85 -0.28 -17.86
C ALA A 50 2.10 -1.18 -19.07
N ARG A 51 2.36 -0.61 -20.26
CA ARG A 51 2.74 -1.38 -21.46
C ARG A 51 4.09 -2.08 -21.34
N ALA A 52 4.99 -1.57 -20.51
CA ALA A 52 6.29 -2.17 -20.27
C ALA A 52 6.24 -3.27 -19.19
N CYS A 53 5.16 -3.36 -18.42
CA CYS A 53 4.91 -4.47 -17.52
C CYS A 53 4.60 -5.74 -18.33
N ALA A 54 5.10 -6.89 -17.86
CA ALA A 54 4.87 -8.19 -18.49
C ALA A 54 4.73 -9.28 -17.43
N VAL A 55 3.78 -10.19 -17.64
CA VAL A 55 3.55 -11.35 -16.78
C VAL A 55 3.42 -12.60 -17.65
N ASP A 56 4.55 -13.21 -17.96
CA ASP A 56 4.57 -14.37 -18.85
C ASP A 56 3.94 -15.60 -18.17
N GLY A 57 3.17 -16.37 -18.94
CA GLY A 57 2.48 -17.56 -18.45
C GLY A 57 1.28 -17.29 -17.52
N LEU A 58 0.96 -16.02 -17.22
CA LEU A 58 -0.15 -15.64 -16.34
C LEU A 58 -1.02 -14.58 -17.02
N ALA A 59 -2.32 -14.88 -17.15
CA ALA A 59 -3.26 -13.94 -17.75
C ALA A 59 -3.76 -12.92 -16.72
N PRO A 60 -3.70 -11.60 -17.00
CA PRO A 60 -4.42 -10.62 -16.21
C PRO A 60 -5.92 -10.97 -16.15
N ALA A 61 -6.51 -10.86 -14.96
CA ALA A 61 -7.95 -11.01 -14.76
C ALA A 61 -8.71 -9.69 -14.99
N GLY A 62 -7.98 -8.57 -15.12
CA GLY A 62 -8.53 -7.24 -15.31
C GLY A 62 -7.43 -6.18 -15.44
N PRO A 63 -7.83 -4.90 -15.52
CA PRO A 63 -6.90 -3.76 -15.58
C PRO A 63 -6.13 -3.58 -14.27
N TRP A 64 -5.17 -2.66 -14.27
CA TRP A 64 -4.62 -2.16 -13.02
C TRP A 64 -5.72 -1.46 -12.20
N THR A 65 -5.76 -1.71 -10.90
CA THR A 65 -6.81 -1.21 -10.01
C THR A 65 -6.21 -0.51 -8.80
N HIS A 66 -6.70 0.69 -8.52
CA HIS A 66 -6.37 1.41 -7.30
C HIS A 66 -7.26 0.94 -6.14
N ARG A 67 -6.68 0.16 -5.23
CA ARG A 67 -7.38 -0.40 -4.08
C ARG A 67 -7.20 0.48 -2.85
N ARG A 68 -8.32 1.06 -2.40
CA ARG A 68 -8.41 1.92 -1.22
C ARG A 68 -8.85 1.12 0.00
N TYR A 69 -8.40 1.53 1.19
CA TYR A 69 -8.68 0.84 2.44
C TYR A 69 -9.57 1.69 3.36
N GLY A 70 -10.86 1.38 3.38
CA GLY A 70 -11.85 2.11 4.16
C GLY A 70 -11.84 3.62 3.86
N ASN A 71 -11.85 4.44 4.91
CA ASN A 71 -11.84 5.90 4.81
C ASN A 71 -10.44 6.52 4.87
N ARG A 72 -9.38 5.73 4.73
CA ARG A 72 -8.00 6.25 4.75
C ARG A 72 -7.70 7.02 3.47
N ARG A 73 -6.84 8.03 3.58
CA ARG A 73 -6.34 8.75 2.41
C ARG A 73 -5.55 7.77 1.54
N PRO A 74 -5.88 7.63 0.25
CA PRO A 74 -5.10 6.79 -0.63
C PRO A 74 -3.78 7.46 -1.03
N THR A 75 -2.79 6.65 -1.37
CA THR A 75 -1.59 7.05 -2.10
C THR A 75 -2.00 7.56 -3.49
N ASP A 76 -1.40 8.67 -3.93
CA ASP A 76 -1.56 9.19 -5.30
C ASP A 76 -0.60 8.44 -6.23
N TYR A 77 -1.16 7.75 -7.24
CA TYR A 77 -0.41 6.99 -8.22
C TYR A 77 -0.52 7.66 -9.59
N ARG A 78 0.61 7.95 -10.23
CA ARG A 78 0.65 8.58 -11.56
C ARG A 78 1.71 7.96 -12.44
N ALA A 79 1.32 7.50 -13.63
CA ALA A 79 2.30 7.09 -14.63
C ALA A 79 3.06 8.33 -15.14
N THR A 80 4.38 8.21 -15.22
CA THR A 80 5.29 9.32 -15.56
C THR A 80 6.59 8.77 -16.18
N GLU A 81 7.58 9.65 -16.37
CA GLU A 81 8.96 9.27 -16.63
C GLU A 81 9.83 9.73 -15.45
N HIS A 82 10.78 8.90 -15.04
CA HIS A 82 11.73 9.24 -13.99
C HIS A 82 13.09 8.60 -14.28
N GLY A 83 14.17 9.38 -14.12
CA GLY A 83 15.52 8.92 -14.46
C GLY A 83 15.65 8.39 -15.90
N GLY A 84 14.94 9.01 -16.86
CA GLY A 84 15.03 8.68 -18.29
C GLY A 84 14.26 7.44 -18.74
N ARG A 85 13.32 6.91 -17.95
CA ARG A 85 12.48 5.76 -18.33
C ARG A 85 11.05 5.85 -17.77
N PRO A 86 10.08 5.10 -18.33
CA PRO A 86 8.73 5.03 -17.79
C PRO A 86 8.71 4.53 -16.35
N ALA A 87 7.91 5.20 -15.51
CA ALA A 87 7.78 4.91 -14.10
C ALA A 87 6.33 5.11 -13.61
N LEU A 88 5.98 4.42 -12.53
CA LEU A 88 4.80 4.75 -11.75
C LEU A 88 5.24 5.53 -10.50
N HIS A 89 4.91 6.81 -10.45
CA HIS A 89 5.11 7.63 -9.28
C HIS A 89 4.04 7.32 -8.23
N ALA A 90 4.46 7.09 -6.99
CA ALA A 90 3.61 6.83 -5.85
C ALA A 90 3.94 7.81 -4.73
N ARG A 91 2.98 8.66 -4.37
CA ARG A 91 3.13 9.62 -3.29
C ARG A 91 2.07 9.40 -2.22
N SER A 92 2.51 9.01 -1.03
CA SER A 92 1.65 8.88 0.15
C SER A 92 1.83 10.07 1.08
N ALA A 93 0.72 10.61 1.59
CA ALA A 93 0.69 11.65 2.62
C ALA A 93 -0.30 11.23 3.71
N ALA A 94 0.25 10.69 4.81
CA ALA A 94 -0.48 10.07 5.91
C ALA A 94 -1.50 9.01 5.44
N GLY A 95 -1.17 8.30 4.36
CA GLY A 95 -2.11 7.48 3.61
C GLY A 95 -1.60 6.09 3.26
N ASN A 96 -2.51 5.27 2.75
CA ASN A 96 -2.19 3.98 2.18
C ASN A 96 -3.22 3.52 1.16
N SER A 97 -2.73 2.84 0.14
CA SER A 97 -3.53 2.15 -0.87
C SER A 97 -2.61 1.27 -1.71
N LEU A 98 -3.18 0.32 -2.42
CA LEU A 98 -2.45 -0.62 -3.27
C LEU A 98 -2.78 -0.36 -4.73
N MET A 99 -1.75 -0.21 -5.57
CA MET A 99 -1.93 -0.32 -7.02
C MET A 99 -1.77 -1.80 -7.40
N ARG A 100 -2.82 -2.44 -7.92
CA ARG A 100 -2.89 -3.91 -8.06
C ARG A 100 -3.22 -4.33 -9.49
N LEU A 101 -2.46 -5.29 -10.01
CA LEU A 101 -2.81 -6.06 -11.21
C LEU A 101 -3.39 -7.41 -10.79
N PRO A 102 -4.71 -7.63 -10.89
CA PRO A 102 -5.31 -8.93 -10.63
C PRO A 102 -4.95 -9.91 -11.75
N LEU A 103 -4.65 -11.15 -11.38
CA LEU A 103 -4.31 -12.25 -12.28
C LEU A 103 -5.36 -13.35 -12.17
N LYS A 104 -5.57 -14.10 -13.26
CA LYS A 104 -6.28 -15.37 -13.16
C LYS A 104 -5.42 -16.31 -12.34
N ALA A 105 -6.01 -16.95 -11.33
CA ALA A 105 -5.29 -17.86 -10.45
C ALA A 105 -4.61 -18.97 -11.25
N ALA A 106 -3.29 -19.02 -11.19
CA ALA A 106 -2.48 -20.06 -11.83
C ALA A 106 -1.16 -20.24 -11.08
N ASP A 107 -0.58 -21.43 -11.16
CA ASP A 107 0.71 -21.72 -10.55
C ASP A 107 1.82 -20.89 -11.21
N LEU A 108 2.85 -20.55 -10.42
CA LEU A 108 4.04 -19.89 -10.95
C LEU A 108 4.69 -20.78 -12.01
N PRO A 109 5.03 -20.24 -13.20
CA PRO A 109 5.82 -20.96 -14.19
C PRO A 109 7.13 -21.53 -13.60
N PRO A 110 7.66 -22.63 -14.16
CA PRO A 110 8.97 -23.14 -13.77
C PRO A 110 10.05 -22.04 -13.84
N GLY A 111 10.83 -21.88 -12.77
CA GLY A 111 11.89 -20.87 -12.73
C GLY A 111 11.39 -19.41 -12.85
N ALA A 112 10.15 -19.10 -12.44
CA ALA A 112 9.61 -17.76 -12.51
C ALA A 112 10.50 -16.70 -11.82
N ARG A 113 11.01 -15.73 -12.60
CA ARG A 113 11.82 -14.60 -12.13
C ARG A 113 11.02 -13.32 -12.20
N LEU A 114 10.84 -12.65 -11.06
CA LEU A 114 10.27 -11.30 -11.04
C LEU A 114 11.39 -10.27 -11.10
N ARG A 115 11.37 -9.46 -12.15
CA ARG A 115 12.20 -8.27 -12.30
C ARG A 115 11.39 -7.04 -12.00
N PHE A 116 11.96 -6.15 -11.20
CA PHE A 116 11.38 -4.87 -10.87
C PHE A 116 12.47 -3.91 -10.44
N SER A 117 12.11 -2.65 -10.33
CA SER A 117 13.00 -1.62 -9.81
C SER A 117 12.21 -0.55 -9.10
N TRP A 118 12.88 0.15 -8.21
CA TRP A 118 12.33 1.34 -7.56
C TRP A 118 13.41 2.41 -7.42
N TRP A 119 12.95 3.64 -7.24
CA TRP A 119 13.74 4.80 -6.87
C TRP A 119 13.05 5.45 -5.67
N ALA A 120 13.84 5.86 -4.68
CA ALA A 120 13.39 6.70 -3.58
C ALA A 120 14.44 7.78 -3.31
N ASP A 121 13.98 8.97 -2.94
CA ASP A 121 14.87 10.08 -2.56
C ASP A 121 15.11 10.16 -1.05
N ALA A 122 14.20 9.56 -0.26
CA ALA A 122 14.30 9.49 1.19
C ALA A 122 13.72 8.19 1.74
N LEU A 123 14.21 7.77 2.91
CA LEU A 123 13.62 6.70 3.70
C LEU A 123 12.82 7.28 4.86
N LEU A 124 11.94 6.46 5.42
CA LEU A 124 11.24 6.75 6.66
C LEU A 124 12.13 6.34 7.85
N GLU A 125 12.86 7.29 8.44
CA GLU A 125 13.83 6.99 9.50
C GLU A 125 13.21 6.26 10.70
N GLN A 126 11.98 6.65 11.07
CA GLN A 126 11.25 6.10 12.20
C GLN A 126 10.56 4.76 11.89
N ALA A 127 10.52 4.32 10.63
CA ALA A 127 9.82 3.09 10.24
C ALA A 127 10.48 1.86 10.84
N ASP A 128 9.64 0.95 11.34
CA ASP A 128 10.00 -0.39 11.82
C ASP A 128 8.92 -1.37 11.40
N MET A 129 9.21 -2.22 10.42
CA MET A 129 8.23 -3.16 9.90
C MET A 129 7.84 -4.28 10.89
N LYS A 130 8.49 -4.37 12.07
CA LYS A 130 8.05 -5.24 13.18
C LYS A 130 7.10 -4.54 14.16
N ASP A 131 7.01 -3.21 14.12
CA ASP A 131 6.11 -2.43 14.99
C ASP A 131 4.81 -2.10 14.25
N PRO A 132 3.64 -2.54 14.73
CA PRO A 132 2.35 -2.21 14.10
C PRO A 132 2.05 -0.71 14.04
N GLN A 133 2.72 0.14 14.83
CA GLN A 133 2.58 1.60 14.80
C GLN A 133 3.61 2.30 13.89
N ALA A 134 4.55 1.56 13.31
CA ALA A 134 5.59 2.09 12.44
C ALA A 134 5.84 1.22 11.18
N ASP A 135 4.88 0.36 10.83
CA ASP A 135 4.93 -0.54 9.67
C ASP A 135 4.62 0.19 8.34
N ASP A 136 5.28 1.32 8.09
CA ASP A 136 5.25 2.04 6.81
C ASP A 136 6.51 1.70 6.00
N ALA A 137 6.42 1.78 4.67
CA ALA A 137 7.58 1.64 3.80
C ALA A 137 7.51 2.59 2.59
N VAL A 138 8.67 3.10 2.19
CA VAL A 138 8.78 3.91 0.98
C VAL A 138 8.43 3.12 -0.27
N ALA A 139 8.79 1.83 -0.32
CA ALA A 139 8.50 0.98 -1.46
C ALA A 139 8.20 -0.47 -1.07
N ARG A 140 7.14 -1.02 -1.69
CA ARG A 140 6.77 -2.44 -1.59
C ARG A 140 6.31 -2.98 -2.93
N VAL A 141 6.80 -4.17 -3.28
CA VAL A 141 6.25 -5.00 -4.37
C VAL A 141 5.59 -6.23 -3.75
N MET A 142 4.32 -6.48 -4.06
CA MET A 142 3.49 -7.50 -3.43
C MET A 142 3.11 -8.59 -4.42
N LEU A 143 3.14 -9.84 -3.96
CA LEU A 143 2.65 -11.00 -4.67
C LEU A 143 1.62 -11.70 -3.79
N SER A 144 0.38 -11.80 -4.26
CA SER A 144 -0.69 -12.48 -3.55
C SER A 144 -0.91 -13.87 -4.11
N PHE A 145 -1.02 -14.84 -3.21
CA PHE A 145 -1.20 -16.25 -3.53
C PHE A 145 -2.52 -16.75 -2.95
N ASP A 146 -3.11 -17.72 -3.62
CA ASP A 146 -4.25 -18.49 -3.14
C ASP A 146 -3.80 -19.79 -2.44
N GLY A 147 -4.75 -20.47 -1.81
CA GLY A 147 -4.54 -21.79 -1.22
C GLY A 147 -5.69 -22.25 -0.33
N ASP A 148 -5.55 -23.43 0.26
CA ASP A 148 -6.63 -24.05 1.03
C ASP A 148 -6.86 -23.36 2.38
N ARG A 149 -7.86 -22.47 2.42
CA ARG A 149 -8.28 -21.75 3.63
C ARG A 149 -8.96 -22.64 4.68
N GLN A 150 -9.33 -23.89 4.37
CA GLN A 150 -9.87 -24.81 5.39
C GLN A 150 -8.81 -25.22 6.41
N THR A 151 -7.53 -25.11 6.04
CA THR A 151 -6.38 -25.36 6.93
C THR A 151 -6.11 -24.22 7.92
N TRP A 152 -6.87 -23.12 7.85
CA TRP A 152 -6.63 -21.95 8.68
C TRP A 152 -7.04 -22.16 10.13
N SER A 153 -6.34 -21.46 11.02
CA SER A 153 -6.76 -21.40 12.42
C SER A 153 -8.03 -20.56 12.55
N ARG A 154 -8.81 -20.79 13.62
CA ARG A 154 -9.97 -19.93 13.95
C ARG A 154 -9.60 -18.45 14.05
N ARG A 155 -8.38 -18.14 14.53
CA ARG A 155 -7.85 -16.78 14.60
C ARG A 155 -7.68 -16.16 13.22
N ASP A 156 -7.16 -16.90 12.25
CA ASP A 156 -7.00 -16.41 10.88
C ASP A 156 -8.36 -16.13 10.21
N HIS A 157 -9.35 -17.01 10.42
CA HIS A 157 -10.71 -16.76 9.95
C HIS A 157 -11.29 -15.47 10.55
N MET A 158 -11.22 -15.31 11.87
CA MET A 158 -11.70 -14.10 12.55
C MET A 158 -11.00 -12.84 12.04
N LEU A 159 -9.66 -12.87 11.89
CA LEU A 159 -8.91 -11.74 11.33
C LEU A 159 -9.31 -11.43 9.89
N SER A 160 -9.65 -12.45 9.10
CA SER A 160 -10.13 -12.25 7.73
C SER A 160 -11.52 -11.63 7.66
N GLU A 161 -12.43 -11.99 8.56
CA GLU A 161 -13.74 -11.33 8.62
C GLU A 161 -13.59 -9.85 9.00
N LEU A 162 -12.72 -9.55 9.97
CA LEU A 162 -12.40 -8.18 10.33
C LEU A 162 -11.77 -7.41 9.17
N ALA A 163 -10.82 -8.03 8.44
CA ALA A 163 -10.23 -7.43 7.25
C ALA A 163 -11.27 -7.17 6.15
N GLN A 164 -12.21 -8.09 5.91
CA GLN A 164 -13.31 -7.92 4.96
C GLN A 164 -14.18 -6.71 5.31
N LEU A 165 -14.52 -6.54 6.59
CA LEU A 165 -15.31 -5.40 7.05
C LEU A 165 -14.55 -4.06 6.93
N MET A 166 -13.24 -4.05 7.19
CA MET A 166 -12.43 -2.83 7.18
C MET A 166 -11.93 -2.43 5.79
N THR A 167 -11.61 -3.40 4.94
CA THR A 167 -10.92 -3.20 3.65
C THR A 167 -11.75 -3.58 2.44
N GLY A 168 -12.90 -4.24 2.64
CA GLY A 168 -13.75 -4.74 1.57
C GLY A 168 -13.27 -6.04 0.93
N GLU A 169 -12.17 -6.64 1.40
CA GLU A 169 -11.68 -7.94 0.93
C GLU A 169 -11.20 -8.82 2.09
N PRO A 170 -11.28 -10.16 1.95
CA PRO A 170 -10.77 -11.05 2.98
C PRO A 170 -9.25 -10.98 3.01
N LEU A 171 -8.65 -11.47 4.09
CA LEU A 171 -7.20 -11.66 4.09
C LEU A 171 -6.80 -12.62 2.96
N PRO A 172 -5.73 -12.31 2.22
CA PRO A 172 -5.18 -13.23 1.21
C PRO A 172 -4.70 -14.51 1.89
N TYR A 173 -4.60 -15.60 1.12
CA TYR A 173 -4.06 -16.86 1.64
C TYR A 173 -2.63 -16.68 2.13
N ALA A 174 -1.80 -16.07 1.28
CA ALA A 174 -0.46 -15.62 1.59
C ALA A 174 -0.10 -14.41 0.72
N THR A 175 0.65 -13.47 1.28
CA THR A 175 1.27 -12.36 0.53
C THR A 175 2.74 -12.27 0.85
N LEU A 176 3.57 -12.39 -0.18
CA LEU A 176 4.99 -12.06 -0.13
C LEU A 176 5.17 -10.60 -0.55
N MET A 177 5.90 -9.83 0.25
CA MET A 177 6.21 -8.43 -0.04
C MET A 177 7.73 -8.26 -0.12
N TYR A 178 8.26 -7.77 -1.23
CA TYR A 178 9.63 -7.26 -1.29
C TYR A 178 9.64 -5.82 -0.81
N VAL A 179 10.56 -5.48 0.10
CA VAL A 179 10.58 -4.17 0.76
C VAL A 179 11.96 -3.52 0.75
N TRP A 180 11.96 -2.19 0.67
CA TRP A 180 13.13 -1.36 1.02
C TRP A 180 13.00 -0.95 2.49
N ASP A 181 13.88 -1.48 3.32
CA ASP A 181 13.88 -1.28 4.77
C ASP A 181 15.03 -0.38 5.22
N ASN A 182 14.91 0.29 6.37
CA ASN A 182 15.96 1.17 6.91
C ASN A 182 16.77 0.52 8.05
N ARG A 183 16.29 -0.58 8.64
CA ARG A 183 16.80 -1.19 9.89
C ARG A 183 17.36 -2.59 9.69
N TYR A 184 16.64 -3.45 9.00
CA TYR A 184 16.91 -4.87 8.88
C TYR A 184 17.76 -5.18 7.65
N PRO A 185 18.70 -6.13 7.74
CA PRO A 185 19.56 -6.48 6.62
C PRO A 185 18.79 -7.15 5.49
N VAL A 186 19.30 -6.98 4.25
CA VAL A 186 18.81 -7.70 3.07
C VAL A 186 18.80 -9.21 3.33
N GLY A 187 17.73 -9.88 2.92
CA GLY A 187 17.48 -11.31 3.18
C GLY A 187 16.66 -11.57 4.44
N THR A 188 16.40 -10.56 5.29
CA THR A 188 15.54 -10.74 6.46
C THR A 188 14.10 -10.96 6.04
N VAL A 189 13.49 -12.04 6.55
CA VAL A 189 12.03 -12.25 6.49
C VAL A 189 11.40 -11.68 7.76
N ILE A 190 10.51 -10.71 7.59
CA ILE A 190 9.77 -10.04 8.65
C ILE A 190 8.32 -10.52 8.61
N GLU A 191 7.83 -11.08 9.71
CA GLU A 191 6.41 -11.36 9.87
C GLU A 191 5.62 -10.06 10.02
N ASN A 192 4.47 -9.95 9.36
CA ASN A 192 3.61 -8.80 9.58
C ASN A 192 3.05 -8.81 11.02
N PRO A 193 3.09 -7.69 11.75
CA PRO A 193 2.67 -7.64 13.16
C PRO A 193 1.17 -7.90 13.37
N HIS A 194 0.35 -7.77 12.33
CA HIS A 194 -1.11 -7.99 12.39
C HIS A 194 -1.53 -9.40 11.96
N THR A 195 -0.76 -10.06 11.09
CA THR A 195 -1.15 -11.35 10.51
C THR A 195 0.04 -12.20 10.09
N ARG A 196 -0.07 -13.51 10.28
CA ARG A 196 0.91 -14.48 9.77
C ARG A 196 0.77 -14.76 8.27
N ARG A 197 -0.26 -14.21 7.61
CA ARG A 197 -0.50 -14.42 6.17
C ARG A 197 0.36 -13.51 5.29
N ILE A 198 1.00 -12.51 5.88
CA ILE A 198 1.87 -11.59 5.16
C ILE A 198 3.31 -11.77 5.64
N ARG A 199 4.24 -11.87 4.69
CA ARG A 199 5.68 -11.91 4.92
C ARG A 199 6.36 -10.82 4.11
N LYS A 200 7.24 -10.06 4.75
CA LYS A 200 8.02 -8.98 4.15
C LYS A 200 9.47 -9.44 4.04
N LEU A 201 9.98 -9.62 2.83
CA LEU A 201 11.37 -9.96 2.56
C LEU A 201 12.14 -8.68 2.20
N VAL A 202 13.16 -8.34 3.00
CA VAL A 202 14.01 -7.19 2.75
C VAL A 202 14.91 -7.48 1.55
N VAL A 203 14.75 -6.71 0.48
CA VAL A 203 15.58 -6.83 -0.73
C VAL A 203 16.49 -5.62 -0.95
N GLN A 204 16.22 -4.52 -0.24
CA GLN A 204 17.07 -3.34 -0.19
C GLN A 204 17.08 -2.79 1.23
N GLN A 205 18.26 -2.38 1.72
CA GLN A 205 18.42 -1.78 3.03
C GLN A 205 19.09 -0.39 2.92
N GLY A 206 18.64 0.55 3.75
CA GLY A 206 19.38 1.75 4.09
C GLY A 206 19.49 2.80 2.97
N PRO A 207 20.10 3.96 3.27
CA PRO A 207 20.08 5.12 2.39
C PRO A 207 21.08 5.04 1.22
N GLN A 208 21.94 4.01 1.16
CA GLN A 208 23.07 3.95 0.24
C GLN A 208 22.65 3.93 -1.23
N GLN A 209 21.41 3.55 -1.52
CA GLN A 209 20.88 3.43 -2.88
C GLN A 209 19.84 4.52 -3.23
N LEU A 210 19.66 5.53 -2.37
CA LEU A 210 18.75 6.66 -2.66
C LEU A 210 19.22 7.48 -3.85
N GLY A 211 18.27 8.16 -4.52
CA GLY A 211 18.58 9.03 -5.65
C GLY A 211 19.04 8.28 -6.91
N ARG A 212 18.70 6.99 -7.03
CA ARG A 212 18.95 6.18 -8.23
C ARG A 212 17.99 5.00 -8.34
N TRP A 213 17.93 4.44 -9.55
CA TRP A 213 17.22 3.20 -9.81
C TRP A 213 17.94 2.00 -9.20
N VAL A 214 17.22 1.25 -8.37
CA VAL A 214 17.68 -0.01 -7.78
C VAL A 214 16.98 -1.15 -8.51
N GLU A 215 17.77 -1.98 -9.19
CA GLU A 215 17.26 -3.13 -9.96
C GLU A 215 17.23 -4.39 -9.09
N HIS A 216 16.14 -5.15 -9.20
CA HIS A 216 15.97 -6.43 -8.54
C HIS A 216 15.53 -7.50 -9.53
N GLU A 217 16.10 -8.69 -9.40
CA GLU A 217 15.59 -9.93 -9.99
C GLU A 217 15.47 -10.99 -8.89
N ARG A 218 14.28 -11.54 -8.70
CA ARG A 218 13.96 -12.47 -7.61
C ARG A 218 13.39 -13.77 -8.12
N ASP A 219 13.84 -14.89 -7.54
CA ASP A 219 13.20 -16.19 -7.69
C ASP A 219 11.99 -16.25 -6.76
N VAL A 220 10.80 -16.09 -7.33
CA VAL A 220 9.57 -15.95 -6.53
C VAL A 220 9.28 -17.22 -5.74
N ARG A 221 9.54 -18.40 -6.32
CA ARG A 221 9.24 -19.68 -5.68
C ARG A 221 10.19 -19.93 -4.52
N ALA A 222 11.49 -19.67 -4.72
CA ALA A 222 12.49 -19.81 -3.66
C ALA A 222 12.24 -18.82 -2.51
N ASP A 223 11.95 -17.56 -2.83
CA ASP A 223 11.67 -16.53 -1.83
C ASP A 223 10.37 -16.83 -1.05
N TYR A 224 9.33 -17.32 -1.72
CA TYR A 224 8.11 -17.77 -1.04
C TYR A 224 8.41 -18.93 -0.09
N LEU A 225 9.15 -19.95 -0.55
CA LEU A 225 9.48 -21.12 0.25
C LEU A 225 10.29 -20.72 1.49
N ALA A 226 11.27 -19.82 1.34
CA ALA A 226 12.04 -19.29 2.45
C ALA A 226 11.18 -18.50 3.45
N ALA A 227 10.18 -17.76 2.98
CA ALA A 227 9.35 -16.90 3.82
C ALA A 227 8.21 -17.64 4.54
N PHE A 228 7.66 -18.70 3.93
CA PHE A 228 6.47 -19.41 4.41
C PHE A 228 6.72 -20.88 4.76
N GLU A 229 7.92 -21.42 4.51
CA GLU A 229 8.34 -22.80 4.81
C GLU A 229 7.46 -23.86 4.13
N ARG A 230 6.87 -23.51 3.00
CA ARG A 230 6.00 -24.38 2.20
C ARG A 230 5.94 -23.91 0.74
N PRO A 231 5.57 -24.77 -0.22
CA PRO A 231 5.43 -24.36 -1.61
C PRO A 231 4.30 -23.33 -1.78
N PRO A 232 4.44 -22.38 -2.72
CA PRO A 232 3.37 -21.45 -3.08
C PRO A 232 2.20 -22.17 -3.72
N GLY A 233 0.99 -21.69 -3.44
CA GLY A 233 -0.19 -21.98 -4.26
C GLY A 233 -0.24 -21.08 -5.50
N PRO A 234 -1.41 -21.00 -6.16
CA PRO A 234 -1.60 -20.16 -7.35
C PRO A 234 -1.33 -18.68 -7.07
N LEU A 235 -0.62 -17.99 -7.96
CA LEU A 235 -0.48 -16.54 -7.91
C LEU A 235 -1.78 -15.88 -8.41
N THR A 236 -2.27 -14.88 -7.70
CA THR A 236 -3.55 -14.21 -7.99
C THR A 236 -3.44 -12.71 -8.20
N ALA A 237 -2.35 -12.07 -7.76
CA ALA A 237 -2.13 -10.65 -8.05
C ALA A 237 -0.67 -10.24 -7.86
N LEU A 238 -0.29 -9.20 -8.61
CA LEU A 238 0.87 -8.36 -8.33
C LEU A 238 0.40 -7.00 -7.81
N GLY A 239 1.22 -6.33 -7.00
CA GLY A 239 0.90 -4.98 -6.58
C GLY A 239 2.08 -4.15 -6.10
N LEU A 240 1.85 -2.86 -6.01
CA LEU A 240 2.80 -1.84 -5.58
C LEU A 240 2.20 -1.00 -4.47
N MET A 241 2.99 -0.71 -3.44
CA MET A 241 2.51 0.09 -2.31
C MET A 241 3.62 0.96 -1.74
N THR A 242 3.32 2.26 -1.71
CA THR A 242 4.00 3.25 -0.87
C THR A 242 3.00 3.73 0.17
N ASP A 243 3.37 3.65 1.44
CA ASP A 243 2.51 4.03 2.56
C ASP A 243 3.25 4.79 3.65
N ALA A 244 2.49 5.63 4.35
CA ALA A 244 2.98 6.54 5.37
C ALA A 244 1.90 6.83 6.43
N ASN A 245 0.94 5.90 6.58
CA ASN A 245 -0.23 6.11 7.42
C ASN A 245 0.06 5.88 8.91
N ASN A 246 1.00 4.99 9.23
CA ASN A 246 1.29 4.62 10.61
C ASN A 246 2.08 5.73 11.31
N LEU A 247 3.05 6.31 10.60
CA LEU A 247 3.89 7.43 11.04
C LEU A 247 3.28 8.80 10.77
N ALA A 248 2.10 8.86 10.12
CA ALA A 248 1.41 10.09 9.76
C ALA A 248 2.31 11.11 9.02
N THR A 249 3.12 10.63 8.09
CA THR A 249 4.15 11.39 7.37
C THR A 249 3.97 11.29 5.85
N THR A 250 4.97 11.68 5.07
CA THR A 250 5.00 11.51 3.62
C THR A 250 6.03 10.47 3.20
N ALA A 251 5.68 9.65 2.21
CA ALA A 251 6.59 8.73 1.54
C ALA A 251 6.41 8.84 0.02
N GLU A 252 7.50 8.75 -0.72
CA GLU A 252 7.50 8.94 -2.17
C GLU A 252 8.47 7.96 -2.83
N ALA A 253 8.00 7.30 -3.89
CA ALA A 253 8.80 6.38 -4.68
C ALA A 253 8.37 6.37 -6.15
N TRP A 254 9.29 5.98 -7.02
CA TRP A 254 9.00 5.66 -8.41
C TRP A 254 9.26 4.18 -8.63
N TYR A 255 8.30 3.48 -9.23
CA TYR A 255 8.43 2.07 -9.58
C TYR A 255 8.70 1.94 -11.07
N GLY A 256 9.70 1.15 -11.43
CA GLY A 256 9.86 0.69 -12.81
C GLY A 256 8.81 -0.38 -13.16
N PRO A 257 8.76 -0.82 -14.42
CA PRO A 257 7.83 -1.86 -14.84
C PRO A 257 8.05 -3.18 -14.11
N LEU A 258 6.97 -3.92 -13.82
CA LEU A 258 7.03 -5.27 -13.27
C LEU A 258 7.10 -6.29 -14.40
N VAL A 259 8.11 -7.14 -14.38
CA VAL A 259 8.36 -8.15 -15.43
C VAL A 259 8.55 -9.52 -14.80
N LEU A 260 7.52 -10.35 -14.82
CA LEU A 260 7.59 -11.76 -14.44
C LEU A 260 7.85 -12.60 -15.69
N ARG A 261 8.97 -13.32 -15.71
CA ARG A 261 9.39 -14.16 -16.84
C ARG A 261 9.58 -15.60 -16.38
N GLU A 262 9.31 -16.53 -17.29
CA GLU A 262 9.82 -17.89 -17.15
C GLU A 262 11.33 -17.88 -17.42
N SER A 263 12.13 -18.47 -16.53
CA SER A 263 13.54 -18.72 -16.83
C SER A 263 13.65 -20.07 -17.51
N ALA A 264 14.05 -20.08 -18.78
CA ALA A 264 14.38 -21.32 -19.47
C ALA A 264 15.50 -22.02 -18.69
N LEU A 265 15.25 -23.26 -18.25
CA LEU A 265 16.29 -24.11 -17.71
C LEU A 265 17.38 -24.24 -18.77
N ILE A 266 18.56 -23.66 -18.52
CA ILE A 266 19.75 -23.97 -19.31
C ILE A 266 20.13 -25.39 -18.91
N THR A 267 19.66 -26.37 -19.68
CA THR A 267 20.19 -27.74 -19.61
C THR A 267 21.67 -27.65 -20.01
N ARG A 268 22.55 -27.82 -19.03
CA ARG A 268 23.97 -28.10 -19.26
C ARG A 268 24.17 -29.59 -19.44
#